data_AF-A0A3N5UD48-F1
#
_entry.id   AF-A0A3N5UD48-F1
#
_cell.length_a   1.000
_cell.length_b   1.000
_cell.length_c   1.000
_cell.angle_alpha   90.00
_cell.angle_beta   90.00
_cell.angle_gamma   90.00
#
_symmetry.space_group_name_H-M   'P 1'
#
loop_
_entity.id
_entity.type
_entity.pdbx_description
1 polymer ?
#
loop_
_entity_poly.entity_id
_entity_poly.type
_entity_poly.pdbx_seq_one_letter_code
_entity_poly.pdbx_strand_id
1 'polypeptide(L)'
;MLKGWRERVTGTDLVMWLIGAAILGVVIAGSVATLASGRYAGRHWFDFMIFGLAQGSIYALIAMGYTMVYGVLRMINFAHSEVFMSGPYTAYYVAAAFHRSGFLDSHPILSLVVVFLVAMATSTLIAYLLERIAYRPLRNAPRLIPLITAIGASFFLQYMFRGLYGPGFQAYPVVKALEGQFVFWGLRILKFQALVIVAAAVLMFLLYAFLQRTRVGKAIRAVSDD
;
A
#
# COMPACT_ATOMS: atom_id res chain seq x y z
N MET A 1 37.21 -11.22 -26.41
CA MET A 1 35.87 -10.79 -25.95
C MET A 1 35.79 -9.34 -25.43
N LEU A 2 36.86 -8.52 -25.49
CA LEU A 2 36.84 -7.12 -25.01
C LEU A 2 36.87 -6.04 -26.13
N LYS A 3 37.05 -6.42 -27.40
CA LYS A 3 37.24 -5.45 -28.50
C LYS A 3 35.96 -4.79 -29.03
N GLY A 4 34.77 -5.34 -28.77
CA GLY A 4 33.49 -4.77 -29.21
C GLY A 4 32.78 -3.83 -28.23
N TRP A 5 33.39 -3.56 -27.06
CA TRP A 5 32.75 -2.74 -26.02
C TRP A 5 32.82 -1.24 -26.33
N ARG A 6 33.93 -0.76 -26.92
CA ARG A 6 34.12 0.66 -27.26
C ARG A 6 33.26 1.14 -28.42
N GLU A 7 32.84 0.26 -29.32
CA GLU A 7 32.01 0.63 -30.49
C GLU A 7 30.51 0.76 -30.16
N ARG A 8 30.11 0.40 -28.93
CA ARG A 8 28.70 0.42 -28.46
C ARG A 8 28.42 1.49 -27.42
N VAL A 9 29.43 2.23 -26.96
CA VAL A 9 29.24 3.30 -25.98
C VAL A 9 28.93 4.58 -26.74
N THR A 10 27.66 4.95 -26.74
CA THR A 10 27.17 6.22 -27.29
C THR A 10 27.49 7.38 -26.34
N GLY A 11 27.60 8.61 -26.85
CA GLY A 11 27.85 9.80 -26.00
C GLY A 11 26.79 9.99 -24.90
N THR A 12 25.56 9.53 -25.15
CA THR A 12 24.47 9.49 -24.17
C THR A 12 24.73 8.53 -23.01
N ASP A 13 25.37 7.39 -23.25
CA ASP A 13 25.71 6.42 -22.20
C ASP A 13 26.76 6.99 -21.25
N LEU A 14 27.72 7.73 -21.80
CA LEU A 14 28.76 8.39 -21.03
C LEU A 14 28.17 9.48 -20.12
N VAL A 15 27.20 10.24 -20.62
CA VAL A 15 26.43 11.21 -19.82
C VAL A 15 25.61 10.51 -18.74
N MET A 16 24.91 9.41 -19.05
CA MET A 16 24.13 8.65 -18.08
C MET A 16 25.01 8.07 -16.97
N TRP A 17 26.19 7.56 -17.30
CA TRP A 17 27.15 7.04 -16.31
C TRP A 17 27.72 8.15 -15.43
N LEU A 18 28.00 9.33 -16.00
CA LEU A 18 28.46 10.48 -15.23
C LEU A 18 27.39 10.95 -14.24
N ILE A 19 26.13 11.06 -14.68
CA ILE A 19 25.00 11.41 -13.80
C ILE A 19 24.83 10.34 -12.71
N GLY A 20 24.85 9.06 -13.09
CA GLY A 20 24.74 7.95 -12.14
C GLY A 20 25.85 7.96 -11.10
N ALA A 21 27.10 8.13 -11.52
CA ALA A 21 28.26 8.22 -10.64
C ALA A 21 28.20 9.45 -9.73
N ALA A 22 27.74 10.61 -10.25
CA ALA A 22 27.56 11.83 -9.47
C ALA A 22 26.49 11.64 -8.38
N ILE A 23 25.33 11.08 -8.73
CA ILE A 23 24.26 10.77 -7.77
C ILE A 23 24.77 9.80 -6.71
N LEU A 24 25.46 8.72 -7.12
CA LEU A 24 25.99 7.73 -6.19
C LEU A 24 27.03 8.34 -5.25
N GLY A 25 27.91 9.20 -5.77
CA GLY A 25 28.88 9.96 -4.99
C GLY A 25 28.22 10.88 -3.96
N VAL A 26 27.18 11.63 -4.36
CA VAL A 26 26.40 12.50 -3.46
C VAL A 26 25.72 11.67 -2.37
N VAL A 27 25.12 10.53 -2.70
CA VAL A 27 24.45 9.65 -1.74
C VAL A 27 25.47 9.09 -0.74
N ILE A 28 26.61 8.58 -1.21
CA ILE A 28 27.65 8.02 -0.34
C ILE A 28 28.25 9.10 0.56
N ALA A 29 28.67 10.23 -0.02
CA ALA A 29 29.26 11.34 0.74
C ALA A 29 28.27 11.91 1.77
N GLY A 30 27.01 12.12 1.37
CA GLY A 30 25.95 12.58 2.26
C GLY A 30 25.66 11.59 3.39
N SER A 31 25.65 10.29 3.10
CA SER A 31 25.45 9.24 4.10
C SER A 31 26.62 9.18 5.09
N VAL A 32 27.86 9.20 4.60
CA VAL A 32 29.08 9.17 5.43
C VAL A 32 29.18 10.43 6.29
N ALA A 33 28.94 11.61 5.72
CA ALA A 33 28.92 12.87 6.47
C ALA A 33 27.85 12.86 7.57
N THR A 34 26.67 12.30 7.26
CA THR A 34 25.57 12.17 8.22
C THR A 34 25.92 11.20 9.35
N LEU A 35 26.53 10.05 9.04
CA LEU A 35 26.99 9.07 10.03
C LEU A 35 28.12 9.65 10.90
N ALA A 36 29.09 10.31 10.29
CA ALA A 36 30.25 10.91 10.96
C ALA A 36 29.86 12.10 11.85
N SER A 37 28.75 12.78 11.57
CA SER A 37 28.28 13.91 12.37
C SER A 37 27.82 13.54 13.79
N GLY A 38 27.72 12.25 14.13
CA GLY A 38 27.28 11.78 15.45
C GLY A 38 25.83 12.13 15.78
N ARG A 39 25.08 12.68 14.81
CA ARG A 39 23.72 13.21 14.97
C ARG A 39 22.68 12.12 15.22
N TYR A 40 23.01 10.87 14.89
CA TYR A 40 22.16 9.70 15.09
C TYR A 40 22.86 8.67 15.99
N ALA A 41 22.41 8.57 17.24
CA ALA A 41 22.66 7.42 18.11
C ALA A 41 22.03 6.11 17.57
N GLY A 42 22.54 4.97 18.02
CA GLY A 42 22.03 3.62 17.67
C GLY A 42 20.52 3.43 17.91
N ARG A 43 19.92 4.18 18.83
CA ARG A 43 18.47 4.16 19.09
C ARG A 43 17.66 4.68 17.90
N HIS A 44 18.14 5.69 17.18
CA HIS A 44 17.44 6.23 16.02
C HIS A 44 17.39 5.22 14.87
N TRP A 45 18.44 4.41 14.71
CA TRP A 45 18.45 3.34 13.72
C TRP A 45 17.37 2.30 14.01
N PHE A 46 17.18 1.95 15.28
CA PHE A 46 16.08 1.08 15.68
C PHE A 46 14.72 1.72 15.38
N ASP A 47 14.53 2.99 15.73
CA ASP A 47 13.29 3.71 15.44
C ASP A 47 12.98 3.73 13.93
N PHE A 48 14.00 3.93 13.09
CA PHE A 48 13.86 3.87 11.63
C PHE A 48 13.54 2.46 11.12
N MET A 49 14.12 1.41 11.71
CA MET A 49 13.77 0.03 11.36
C MET A 49 12.31 -0.28 11.67
N ILE A 50 11.81 0.13 12.84
CA ILE A 50 10.42 -0.07 13.23
C ILE A 50 9.47 0.75 12.35
N PHE A 51 9.81 2.01 12.07
CA PHE A 51 9.07 2.84 11.13
C PHE A 51 9.01 2.20 9.72
N GLY A 52 10.15 1.73 9.22
CA GLY A 52 10.26 1.03 7.95
C GLY A 52 9.46 -0.27 7.93
N LEU A 53 9.47 -1.04 9.03
CA LEU A 53 8.67 -2.27 9.16
C LEU A 53 7.17 -1.96 9.16
N ALA A 54 6.74 -0.90 9.86
CA ALA A 54 5.34 -0.47 9.87
C ALA A 54 4.87 -0.05 8.46
N GLN A 55 5.66 0.73 7.73
CA GLN A 55 5.31 1.08 6.34
C GLN A 55 5.41 -0.09 5.37
N GLY A 56 6.45 -0.90 5.50
CA GLY A 56 6.62 -2.13 4.72
C GLY A 56 5.46 -3.10 4.93
N SER A 57 4.86 -3.14 6.11
CA SER A 57 3.67 -3.96 6.40
C SER A 57 2.45 -3.51 5.59
N ILE A 58 2.24 -2.20 5.45
CA ILE A 58 1.17 -1.65 4.61
C ILE A 58 1.45 -1.98 3.13
N TYR A 59 2.68 -1.77 2.67
CA TYR A 59 3.06 -2.09 1.29
C TYR A 59 2.97 -3.59 0.99
N ALA A 60 3.29 -4.45 1.94
CA ALA A 60 3.15 -5.90 1.82
C ALA A 60 1.68 -6.30 1.65
N LEU A 61 0.75 -5.69 2.41
CA LEU A 61 -0.69 -5.91 2.22
C LEU A 61 -1.17 -5.47 0.84
N ILE A 62 -0.73 -4.29 0.36
CA ILE A 62 -1.08 -3.80 -0.98
C ILE A 62 -0.53 -4.76 -2.05
N ALA A 63 0.73 -5.16 -1.94
CA ALA A 63 1.37 -6.09 -2.86
C ALA A 63 0.68 -7.47 -2.85
N MET A 64 0.30 -7.97 -1.68
CA MET A 64 -0.45 -9.21 -1.54
C MET A 64 -1.82 -9.12 -2.23
N GLY A 65 -2.53 -8.01 -2.07
CA GLY A 65 -3.80 -7.77 -2.78
C GLY A 65 -3.62 -7.79 -4.30
N TYR A 66 -2.63 -7.05 -4.81
CA TYR A 66 -2.36 -6.97 -6.25
C TYR A 66 -1.95 -8.33 -6.84
N THR A 67 -1.02 -9.03 -6.19
CA THR A 67 -0.53 -10.35 -6.63
C THR A 67 -1.65 -11.39 -6.63
N MET A 68 -2.57 -11.34 -5.67
CA MET A 68 -3.71 -12.24 -5.64
C MET A 68 -4.71 -11.97 -6.76
N VAL A 69 -5.07 -10.70 -6.99
CA VAL A 69 -6.00 -10.34 -8.08
C VAL A 69 -5.40 -10.71 -9.44
N TYR A 70 -4.13 -10.37 -9.67
CA TYR A 70 -3.44 -10.72 -10.90
C TYR A 70 -3.28 -12.24 -11.05
N GLY A 71 -2.94 -12.95 -9.97
CA GLY A 71 -2.80 -14.41 -9.98
C GLY A 71 -4.07 -15.13 -10.42
N VAL A 72 -5.24 -14.60 -10.05
CA VAL A 72 -6.54 -15.20 -10.42
C VAL A 72 -7.04 -14.72 -11.77
N LEU A 73 -7.06 -13.41 -12.02
CA LEU A 73 -7.66 -12.85 -13.23
C LEU A 73 -6.70 -12.83 -14.42
N ARG A 74 -5.39 -12.93 -14.20
CA ARG A 74 -4.32 -12.77 -15.21
C ARG A 74 -4.47 -11.51 -16.09
N MET A 75 -5.18 -10.50 -15.58
CA MET A 75 -5.43 -9.21 -16.21
C MET A 75 -4.69 -8.11 -15.46
N ILE A 76 -4.06 -7.20 -16.20
CA ILE A 76 -3.42 -6.01 -15.60
C ILE A 76 -4.53 -5.09 -15.08
N ASN A 77 -4.53 -4.83 -13.77
CA ASN A 77 -5.49 -3.97 -13.11
C ASN A 77 -4.80 -2.69 -12.59
N PHE A 78 -4.82 -1.62 -13.39
CA PHE A 78 -4.31 -0.30 -12.99
C PHE A 78 -5.18 0.39 -11.94
N ALA A 79 -6.48 0.08 -11.88
CA ALA A 79 -7.41 0.67 -10.92
C ALA A 79 -7.26 0.13 -9.49
N HIS A 80 -6.35 -0.82 -9.25
CA HIS A 80 -6.16 -1.44 -7.94
C HIS A 80 -5.80 -0.42 -6.85
N SER A 81 -4.97 0.59 -7.17
CA SER A 81 -4.65 1.67 -6.22
C SER A 81 -5.89 2.45 -5.80
N GLU A 82 -6.82 2.68 -6.72
CA GLU A 82 -8.03 3.47 -6.44
C GLU A 82 -9.06 2.67 -5.65
N VAL A 83 -9.17 1.37 -5.93
CA VAL A 83 -9.94 0.43 -5.11
C VAL A 83 -9.38 0.40 -3.69
N PHE A 84 -8.05 0.34 -3.53
CA PHE A 84 -7.41 0.39 -2.21
C PHE A 84 -7.65 1.72 -1.51
N MET A 85 -7.45 2.85 -2.19
CA MET A 85 -7.65 4.19 -1.65
C MET A 85 -9.08 4.40 -1.17
N SER A 86 -10.07 3.94 -1.95
CA SER A 86 -11.48 4.21 -1.70
C SER A 86 -11.95 3.88 -0.28
N GLY A 87 -11.51 2.76 0.28
CA GLY A 87 -11.92 2.29 1.60
C GLY A 87 -11.48 3.22 2.73
N PRO A 88 -10.17 3.38 2.98
CA PRO A 88 -9.66 4.29 3.99
C PRO A 88 -10.10 5.74 3.77
N TYR A 89 -10.28 6.17 2.52
CA TYR A 89 -10.70 7.54 2.25
C TYR A 89 -12.17 7.79 2.62
N THR A 90 -13.06 6.86 2.32
CA THR A 90 -14.46 6.96 2.76
C THR A 90 -14.59 6.77 4.27
N ALA A 91 -13.83 5.83 4.86
CA ALA A 91 -13.85 5.57 6.29
C ALA A 91 -13.29 6.74 7.13
N TYR A 92 -12.46 7.60 6.54
CA TYR A 92 -11.97 8.82 7.19
C TYR A 92 -13.13 9.73 7.62
N TYR A 93 -14.16 9.90 6.79
CA TYR A 93 -15.30 10.76 7.14
C TYR A 93 -16.11 10.20 8.31
N VAL A 94 -16.18 8.87 8.43
CA VAL A 94 -16.78 8.21 9.60
C VAL A 94 -15.92 8.43 10.85
N ALA A 95 -14.59 8.28 10.73
CA ALA A 95 -13.67 8.56 11.84
C ALA A 95 -13.74 10.03 12.28
N ALA A 96 -13.82 10.97 11.34
CA ALA A 96 -13.97 12.39 11.61
C ALA A 96 -15.31 12.72 12.29
N ALA A 97 -16.41 12.07 11.88
CA ALA A 97 -17.70 12.20 12.54
C ALA A 97 -17.67 11.68 13.99
N PHE A 98 -17.07 10.51 14.22
CA PHE A 98 -16.90 9.96 15.57
C PHE A 98 -15.98 10.81 16.45
N HIS A 99 -14.95 11.44 15.86
CA HIS A 99 -14.09 12.35 16.59
C HIS A 99 -14.86 13.61 17.04
N ARG A 100 -15.62 14.24 16.13
CA ARG A 100 -16.41 15.44 16.43
C ARG A 100 -17.49 15.20 17.48
N SER A 101 -18.09 14.01 17.52
CA SER A 101 -19.10 13.64 18.52
C SER A 101 -18.51 13.19 19.86
N GLY A 102 -17.19 13.06 19.98
CA GLY A 102 -16.54 12.45 21.15
C GLY A 102 -16.72 10.94 21.27
N PHE A 103 -17.37 10.30 20.30
CA PHE A 103 -17.57 8.85 20.28
C PHE A 103 -16.25 8.08 20.15
N LEU A 104 -15.32 8.63 19.36
CA LEU A 104 -13.98 8.05 19.15
C LEU A 104 -13.16 7.98 20.44
N ASP A 105 -13.32 8.96 21.33
CA ASP A 105 -12.62 9.00 22.62
C ASP A 105 -13.31 8.12 23.67
N SER A 106 -14.65 8.11 23.70
CA SER A 106 -15.42 7.32 24.66
C SER A 106 -15.41 5.82 24.36
N HIS A 107 -15.46 5.43 23.09
CA HIS A 107 -15.53 4.04 22.63
C HIS A 107 -14.49 3.77 21.52
N PRO A 108 -13.19 3.81 21.84
CA PRO A 108 -12.13 3.77 20.83
C PRO A 108 -12.11 2.45 20.05
N ILE A 109 -12.29 1.31 20.72
CA ILE A 109 -12.26 -0.01 20.07
C ILE A 109 -13.41 -0.16 19.08
N LEU A 110 -14.64 0.16 19.52
CA LEU A 110 -15.83 0.07 18.67
C LEU A 110 -15.72 1.01 17.46
N SER A 111 -15.23 2.24 17.69
CA SER A 111 -14.98 3.21 16.62
C SER A 111 -13.99 2.68 15.58
N LEU A 112 -12.87 2.10 16.01
CA LEU A 112 -11.87 1.52 15.12
C LEU A 112 -12.43 0.33 14.33
N VAL A 113 -13.22 -0.54 14.96
CA VAL A 113 -13.88 -1.67 14.28
C VAL A 113 -14.85 -1.17 13.22
N VAL A 114 -15.68 -0.18 13.54
CA VAL A 114 -16.64 0.38 12.58
C VAL A 114 -15.92 1.07 11.41
N VAL A 115 -14.89 1.87 11.68
CA VAL A 115 -14.06 2.52 10.65
C VAL A 115 -13.42 1.46 9.73
N PHE A 116 -12.86 0.40 10.30
CA PHE A 116 -12.27 -0.71 9.55
C PHE A 116 -13.31 -1.43 8.67
N LEU A 117 -14.49 -1.72 9.21
CA LEU A 117 -15.57 -2.36 8.46
C LEU A 117 -16.10 -1.47 7.32
N VAL A 118 -16.24 -0.17 7.53
CA VAL A 118 -16.63 0.77 6.48
C VAL A 118 -15.58 0.82 5.37
N ALA A 119 -14.29 0.82 5.72
CA ALA A 119 -13.20 0.78 4.75
C ALA A 119 -13.27 -0.50 3.91
N MET A 120 -13.41 -1.65 4.57
CA MET A 120 -13.54 -2.95 3.90
C MET A 120 -14.76 -3.01 2.99
N ALA A 121 -15.93 -2.59 3.48
CA ALA A 121 -17.18 -2.63 2.74
C ALA A 121 -17.10 -1.76 1.49
N THR A 122 -16.54 -0.55 1.62
CA THR A 122 -16.41 0.39 0.50
C THR A 122 -15.46 -0.12 -0.57
N SER A 123 -14.25 -0.55 -0.19
CA SER A 123 -13.29 -1.11 -1.15
C SER A 123 -13.83 -2.38 -1.82
N THR A 124 -14.53 -3.25 -1.07
CA THR A 124 -15.12 -4.48 -1.63
C THR A 124 -16.24 -4.15 -2.62
N LEU A 125 -17.12 -3.20 -2.28
CA LEU A 125 -18.20 -2.77 -3.16
C LEU A 125 -17.64 -2.20 -4.47
N ILE A 126 -16.63 -1.34 -4.40
CA ILE A 126 -16.01 -0.73 -5.58
C ILE A 126 -15.29 -1.79 -6.43
N ALA A 127 -14.54 -2.70 -5.79
CA ALA A 127 -13.90 -3.81 -6.50
C ALA A 127 -14.92 -4.68 -7.23
N TYR A 128 -16.05 -4.99 -6.58
CA TYR A 128 -17.12 -5.78 -7.15
C TYR A 128 -17.82 -5.07 -8.32
N LEU A 129 -18.14 -3.79 -8.16
CA LEU A 129 -18.74 -2.99 -9.24
C LEU A 129 -17.80 -2.87 -10.44
N LEU A 130 -16.51 -2.67 -10.18
CA LEU A 130 -15.48 -2.60 -11.21
C LEU A 130 -15.35 -3.92 -11.97
N GLU A 131 -15.30 -5.06 -11.24
CA GLU A 131 -15.32 -6.39 -11.86
C GLU A 131 -16.56 -6.56 -12.74
N ARG A 132 -17.74 -6.27 -12.20
CA ARG A 132 -19.01 -6.54 -12.87
C ARG A 132 -19.24 -5.68 -14.10
N ILE A 133 -18.89 -4.39 -14.02
CA ILE A 133 -19.20 -3.39 -15.06
C ILE A 133 -18.06 -3.28 -16.07
N ALA A 134 -16.81 -3.24 -15.61
CA ALA A 134 -15.66 -2.94 -16.48
C ALA A 134 -14.95 -4.20 -16.99
N TYR A 135 -14.68 -5.18 -16.12
CA TYR A 135 -13.82 -6.32 -16.49
C TYR A 135 -14.57 -7.54 -16.99
N ARG A 136 -15.68 -7.91 -16.35
CA ARG A 136 -16.45 -9.11 -16.67
C ARG A 136 -16.94 -9.15 -18.12
N PRO A 137 -17.42 -8.03 -18.72
CA PRO A 137 -17.82 -8.03 -20.14
C PRO A 137 -16.64 -8.27 -21.11
N LEU A 138 -15.40 -8.03 -20.67
CA LEU A 138 -14.21 -8.04 -21.51
C LEU A 138 -13.36 -9.30 -21.35
N ARG A 139 -13.84 -10.32 -20.64
CA ARG A 139 -13.06 -11.56 -20.39
C ARG A 139 -12.62 -12.28 -21.66
N ASN A 140 -13.40 -12.18 -22.74
CA ASN A 140 -13.09 -12.79 -24.03
C ASN A 140 -12.46 -11.81 -25.04
N ALA A 141 -12.20 -10.57 -24.62
CA ALA A 141 -11.65 -9.54 -25.49
C ALA A 141 -10.12 -9.69 -25.64
N PRO A 142 -9.53 -9.20 -26.75
CA PRO A 142 -8.08 -9.11 -26.89
C PRO A 142 -7.43 -8.40 -25.70
N ARG A 143 -6.25 -8.85 -25.27
CA ARG A 143 -5.55 -8.40 -24.03
C ARG A 143 -5.37 -6.87 -23.91
N LEU A 144 -5.30 -6.16 -25.03
CA LEU A 144 -5.17 -4.70 -25.05
C LEU A 144 -6.44 -3.98 -24.55
N ILE A 145 -7.64 -4.55 -24.78
CA ILE A 145 -8.90 -3.91 -24.44
C ILE A 145 -9.09 -3.81 -22.91
N PRO A 146 -8.94 -4.90 -22.11
CA PRO A 146 -8.97 -4.81 -20.65
C PRO A 146 -7.95 -3.84 -20.05
N LEU A 147 -6.77 -3.69 -20.70
CA LEU A 147 -5.74 -2.74 -20.26
C LEU A 147 -6.24 -1.29 -20.39
N ILE A 148 -6.77 -0.93 -21.55
CA ILE A 148 -7.33 0.41 -21.80
C ILE A 148 -8.50 0.68 -20.85
N THR A 149 -9.37 -0.31 -20.65
CA THR A 149 -10.48 -0.22 -19.69
C THR A 149 -9.99 -0.04 -18.26
N ALA A 150 -8.94 -0.74 -17.84
CA ALA A 150 -8.36 -0.58 -16.51
C ALA A 150 -7.82 0.84 -16.28
N ILE A 151 -7.14 1.42 -17.27
CA ILE A 151 -6.65 2.80 -17.22
C ILE A 151 -7.82 3.78 -17.14
N GLY A 152 -8.82 3.61 -18.00
CA GLY A 152 -10.02 4.45 -18.01
C GLY A 152 -10.78 4.40 -16.69
N ALA A 153 -10.94 3.21 -16.11
CA ALA A 153 -11.59 3.04 -14.82
C ALA A 153 -10.76 3.61 -13.66
N SER A 154 -9.43 3.51 -13.73
CA SER A 154 -8.53 4.16 -12.75
C SER A 154 -8.73 5.67 -12.75
N PHE A 155 -8.73 6.32 -13.92
CA PHE A 155 -8.99 7.76 -14.00
C PHE A 155 -10.40 8.11 -13.54
N PHE A 156 -11.41 7.33 -13.96
CA PHE A 156 -12.78 7.54 -13.51
C PHE A 156 -12.88 7.52 -11.98
N LEU A 157 -12.35 6.48 -11.32
CA LEU A 157 -12.37 6.38 -9.86
C LEU A 157 -11.58 7.53 -9.23
N GLN A 158 -10.37 7.82 -9.72
CA GLN A 158 -9.55 8.90 -9.20
C GLN A 158 -10.29 10.26 -9.24
N TYR A 159 -10.90 10.60 -10.37
CA TYR A 159 -11.65 11.85 -10.52
C TYR A 159 -12.99 11.85 -9.77
N MET A 160 -13.66 10.71 -9.68
CA MET A 160 -14.88 10.56 -8.88
C MET A 160 -14.58 10.83 -7.40
N PHE A 161 -13.57 10.18 -6.83
CA PHE A 161 -13.17 10.40 -5.44
C PHE A 161 -12.67 11.83 -5.20
N ARG A 162 -11.90 12.39 -6.13
CA ARG A 162 -11.50 13.80 -6.08
C ARG A 162 -12.69 14.76 -6.11
N GLY A 163 -13.75 14.45 -6.87
CA GLY A 163 -14.97 15.25 -6.92
C GLY A 163 -15.82 15.12 -5.66
N LEU A 164 -15.95 13.91 -5.11
CA LEU A 164 -16.73 13.65 -3.90
C LEU A 164 -16.11 14.26 -2.64
N TYR A 165 -14.78 14.27 -2.56
CA TYR A 165 -14.07 14.55 -1.31
C TYR A 165 -13.06 15.69 -1.39
N GLY A 166 -12.76 16.17 -2.60
CA GLY A 166 -11.77 17.20 -2.86
C GLY A 166 -10.34 16.65 -3.05
N PRO A 167 -9.42 17.51 -3.54
CA PRO A 167 -8.03 17.14 -3.83
C PRO A 167 -7.09 17.21 -2.61
N GLY A 168 -7.58 17.66 -1.46
CA GLY A 168 -6.75 17.92 -0.27
C GLY A 168 -6.31 16.63 0.43
N PHE A 169 -5.15 16.69 1.08
CA PHE A 169 -4.69 15.61 1.96
C PHE A 169 -5.60 15.51 3.20
N GLN A 170 -6.07 14.30 3.50
CA GLN A 170 -6.91 14.01 4.66
C GLN A 170 -6.12 13.20 5.69
N ALA A 171 -5.91 13.79 6.88
CA ALA A 171 -5.24 13.13 7.99
C ALA A 171 -6.29 12.58 8.97
N TYR A 172 -6.22 11.28 9.28
CA TYR A 172 -7.09 10.68 10.29
C TYR A 172 -6.97 11.40 11.64
N PRO A 173 -8.08 11.57 12.38
CA PRO A 173 -8.03 12.14 13.73
C PRO A 173 -7.19 11.26 14.65
N VAL A 174 -6.51 11.89 15.60
CA VAL A 174 -5.68 11.16 16.56
C VAL A 174 -6.58 10.38 17.50
N VAL A 175 -6.31 9.07 17.62
CA VAL A 175 -7.02 8.18 18.56
C VAL A 175 -6.21 8.12 19.84
N LYS A 176 -6.69 8.76 20.92
CA LYS A 176 -5.99 8.84 22.22
C LYS A 176 -5.57 7.48 22.76
N ALA A 177 -6.37 6.44 22.54
CA ALA A 177 -6.05 5.07 22.96
C ALA A 177 -4.76 4.51 22.30
N LEU A 178 -4.43 4.99 21.10
CA LEU A 178 -3.22 4.61 20.35
C LEU A 178 -2.06 5.59 20.53
N GLU A 179 -2.23 6.63 21.36
CA GLU A 179 -1.15 7.53 21.69
C GLU A 179 -0.11 6.87 22.62
N GLY A 180 1.12 7.33 22.49
CA GLY A 180 2.27 6.88 23.26
C GLY A 180 3.01 5.72 22.61
N GLN A 181 3.87 5.13 23.43
CA GLN A 181 4.86 4.15 22.99
C GLN A 181 4.99 3.03 24.02
N PHE A 182 5.27 1.83 23.54
CA PHE A 182 5.81 0.77 24.38
C PHE A 182 7.31 0.96 24.49
N VAL A 183 7.84 0.87 25.70
CA VAL A 183 9.29 0.94 25.97
C VAL A 183 9.75 -0.41 26.46
N PHE A 184 10.57 -1.08 25.67
CA PHE A 184 11.20 -2.35 26.02
C PHE A 184 12.70 -2.17 26.01
N TRP A 185 13.38 -2.33 27.15
CA TRP A 185 14.85 -2.26 27.22
C TRP A 185 15.47 -0.98 26.60
N GLY A 186 14.76 0.15 26.71
CA GLY A 186 15.18 1.44 26.13
C GLY A 186 14.84 1.64 24.65
N LEU A 187 14.25 0.63 24.00
CA LEU A 187 13.71 0.67 22.65
C LEU A 187 12.26 1.15 22.67
N ARG A 188 11.89 2.05 21.76
CA ARG A 188 10.57 2.67 21.71
C ARG A 188 9.83 2.19 20.47
N ILE A 189 8.59 1.74 20.67
CA ILE A 189 7.70 1.35 19.57
C ILE A 189 6.39 2.09 19.76
N LEU A 190 6.00 2.91 18.78
CA LEU A 190 4.73 3.64 18.86
C LEU A 190 3.57 2.63 18.82
N LYS A 191 2.54 2.81 19.65
CA LYS A 191 1.45 1.84 19.74
C LYS A 191 0.76 1.61 18.38
N PHE A 192 0.58 2.67 17.59
CA PHE A 192 0.01 2.55 16.25
C PHE A 192 0.90 1.74 15.30
N GLN A 193 2.23 1.85 15.39
CA GLN A 193 3.16 1.07 14.56
C GLN A 193 3.04 -0.41 14.92
N ALA A 194 3.03 -0.73 16.21
CA ALA A 194 2.81 -2.10 16.68
C ALA A 194 1.46 -2.65 16.18
N LEU A 195 0.39 -1.87 16.29
CA LEU A 195 -0.93 -2.25 15.79
C LEU A 195 -0.91 -2.53 14.28
N VAL A 196 -0.33 -1.65 13.47
CA VAL A 196 -0.25 -1.81 12.01
C VAL A 196 0.53 -3.07 11.62
N ILE A 197 1.69 -3.30 12.26
CA ILE A 197 2.53 -4.48 11.99
C ILE A 197 1.76 -5.76 12.35
N VAL A 198 1.16 -5.82 13.54
CA VAL A 198 0.40 -6.99 14.00
C VAL A 198 -0.84 -7.21 13.14
N ALA A 199 -1.61 -6.16 12.87
CA ALA A 199 -2.80 -6.25 12.03
C ALA A 199 -2.45 -6.74 10.62
N ALA A 200 -1.38 -6.22 10.02
CA ALA A 200 -0.92 -6.67 8.72
C ALA A 200 -0.49 -8.14 8.73
N ALA A 201 0.31 -8.57 9.71
CA ALA A 201 0.70 -9.97 9.86
C ALA A 201 -0.51 -10.89 10.01
N VAL A 202 -1.50 -10.51 10.83
CA VAL A 202 -2.74 -11.25 11.02
C VAL A 202 -3.55 -11.32 9.73
N LEU A 203 -3.77 -10.20 9.03
CA LEU A 203 -4.54 -10.17 7.78
C LEU A 203 -3.86 -10.99 6.68
N MET A 204 -2.53 -10.89 6.55
CA MET A 204 -1.75 -11.71 5.62
C MET A 204 -1.88 -13.20 5.93
N PHE A 205 -1.74 -13.58 7.21
CA PHE A 205 -1.92 -14.96 7.64
C PHE A 205 -3.35 -15.47 7.40
N LEU A 206 -4.36 -14.65 7.72
CA LEU A 206 -5.76 -14.97 7.48
C LEU A 206 -6.06 -15.16 5.99
N LEU A 207 -5.54 -14.30 5.12
CA LEU A 207 -5.71 -14.44 3.68
C LEU A 207 -5.00 -15.69 3.17
N TYR A 208 -3.78 -15.96 3.62
CA TYR A 208 -3.05 -17.18 3.30
C TYR A 208 -3.84 -18.43 3.72
N ALA A 209 -4.31 -18.47 4.97
CA ALA A 209 -5.10 -19.58 5.50
C ALA A 209 -6.42 -19.73 4.75
N PHE A 210 -7.08 -18.63 4.41
CA PHE A 210 -8.30 -18.64 3.59
C PHE A 210 -8.04 -19.31 2.24
N LEU A 211 -7.01 -18.90 1.52
CA LEU A 211 -6.70 -19.44 0.19
C LEU A 211 -6.25 -20.90 0.25
N GLN A 212 -5.42 -21.24 1.22
CA GLN A 212 -4.81 -22.57 1.33
C GLN A 212 -5.76 -23.61 1.91
N ARG A 213 -6.55 -23.24 2.92
CA ARG A 213 -7.32 -24.21 3.73
C ARG A 213 -8.82 -24.22 3.46
N THR A 214 -9.40 -23.22 2.82
CA THR A 214 -10.85 -23.22 2.54
C THR A 214 -11.20 -23.85 1.19
N ARG A 215 -12.44 -24.34 1.05
CA ARG A 215 -12.96 -24.87 -0.22
C ARG A 215 -13.01 -23.80 -1.31
N VAL A 216 -13.41 -22.58 -0.95
CA VAL A 216 -13.44 -21.42 -1.86
C VAL A 216 -12.03 -21.10 -2.35
N GLY A 217 -11.05 -21.06 -1.45
CA GLY A 217 -9.64 -20.83 -1.81
C GLY A 217 -9.06 -21.91 -2.73
N LYS A 218 -9.45 -23.18 -2.55
CA LYS A 218 -9.09 -24.26 -3.48
C LYS A 218 -9.70 -24.06 -4.86
N ALA A 219 -10.99 -23.69 -4.93
CA ALA A 219 -11.68 -23.44 -6.19
C ALA A 219 -11.06 -22.27 -6.96
N ILE A 220 -10.74 -21.16 -6.27
CA ILE A 220 -10.08 -19.99 -6.88
C ILE A 220 -8.75 -20.40 -7.53
N ARG A 221 -7.93 -21.19 -6.84
CA ARG A 221 -6.63 -21.64 -7.36
C ARG A 221 -6.75 -22.63 -8.51
N ALA A 222 -7.73 -23.55 -8.44
CA ALA A 222 -7.98 -24.47 -9.54
C ALA A 222 -8.37 -23.75 -10.83
N VAL A 223 -9.20 -22.70 -10.74
CA VAL A 223 -9.59 -21.89 -11.91
C VAL A 223 -8.44 -21.00 -12.40
N SER A 224 -7.53 -20.56 -11.53
CA SER A 224 -6.38 -19.77 -11.95
C SER A 224 -5.28 -20.57 -12.63
N ASP A 225 -5.24 -21.89 -12.44
CA ASP A 225 -4.25 -22.78 -13.05
C ASP A 225 -4.69 -23.28 -14.44
N ASP A 226 -5.98 -23.20 -14.76
CA ASP A 226 -6.58 -23.44 -16.10
C ASP A 226 -6.25 -22.30 -17.09
#